data_AF-A0A168GXF5-F1
#
_entry.id   AF-A0A168GXF5-F1
#
_cell.length_a   1.000
_cell.length_b   1.000
_cell.length_c   1.000
_cell.angle_alpha   90.00
_cell.angle_beta   90.00
_cell.angle_gamma   90.00
#
_symmetry.space_group_name_H-M   'P 1'
#
loop_
_entity.id
_entity.type
_entity.pdbx_description
1 polymer ?
#
loop_
_entity_poly.entity_id
_entity_poly.type
_entity_poly.pdbx_seq_one_letter_code
_entity_poly.pdbx_strand_id
1 'polypeptide(L)'
;MEDFDETLYLVWRANLNVLAGSPAGGARIARMMSFSPSYMKLILAGRRDFSEEFVRGVETVTGLPPRWLDERRDRRDIPPETQRAMDEETPAAVFRGNAHPAPKRPVLRGPEPLLSQTEATRRIADQALQQVETHRRDQMFRRNRDLLLSDLRRVERQLSMVQLDGINAKAEDLRASGKLDDPVKADLAGRIEQIDKHRAMLLQHVEKLALLLTGLDD
;
A
#
# COMPACT_ATOMS: atom_id res chain seq x y z
N MET A 1 -2.93 -1.29 6.85
CA MET A 1 -1.71 -1.42 6.03
C MET A 1 -2.19 -2.05 4.74
N GLU A 2 -2.34 -1.27 3.66
CA GLU A 2 -2.56 -1.89 2.35
C GLU A 2 -1.30 -2.72 2.08
N ASP A 3 -1.44 -4.04 2.11
CA ASP A 3 -0.45 -4.96 1.61
C ASP A 3 -0.01 -4.40 0.26
N PHE A 4 1.24 -3.94 0.17
CA PHE A 4 1.85 -3.71 -1.12
C PHE A 4 1.98 -5.09 -1.72
N ASP A 5 0.92 -5.52 -2.42
CA ASP A 5 0.85 -6.83 -3.00
C ASP A 5 1.96 -6.89 -4.04
N GLU A 6 3.07 -7.53 -3.68
CA GLU A 6 4.24 -7.69 -4.54
C GLU A 6 3.83 -8.35 -5.87
N THR A 7 2.73 -9.11 -5.84
CA THR A 7 2.02 -9.63 -7.02
C THR A 7 1.47 -8.52 -7.90
N LEU A 8 0.81 -7.51 -7.34
CA LEU A 8 0.21 -6.39 -8.05
C LEU A 8 1.27 -5.47 -8.68
N TYR A 9 2.41 -5.29 -8.00
CA TYR A 9 3.55 -4.56 -8.58
C TYR A 9 4.06 -5.20 -9.88
N LEU A 10 4.15 -6.54 -9.91
CA LEU A 10 4.53 -7.27 -11.12
C LEU A 10 3.48 -7.11 -12.22
N VAL A 11 2.19 -7.10 -11.87
CA VAL A 11 1.08 -6.88 -12.81
C VAL A 11 1.15 -5.47 -13.40
N TRP A 12 1.31 -4.43 -12.58
CA TRP A 12 1.49 -3.06 -13.04
C TRP A 12 2.67 -2.91 -13.98
N ARG A 13 3.82 -3.51 -13.64
CA ARG A 13 5.01 -3.44 -14.49
C ARG A 13 4.79 -4.12 -15.83
N ALA A 14 4.12 -5.28 -15.85
CA ALA A 14 3.78 -5.97 -17.10
C ALA A 14 2.84 -5.11 -17.96
N ASN A 15 1.79 -4.57 -17.36
CA ASN A 15 0.79 -3.77 -18.07
C ASN A 15 1.34 -2.42 -18.55
N LEU A 16 2.26 -1.78 -17.82
CA LEU A 16 2.96 -0.59 -18.29
C LEU A 16 3.78 -0.88 -19.55
N ASN A 17 4.38 -2.07 -19.66
CA ASN A 17 5.08 -2.49 -20.88
C ASN A 17 4.10 -2.77 -22.03
N VAL A 18 2.93 -3.35 -21.74
CA VAL A 18 1.85 -3.56 -22.72
C VAL A 18 1.34 -2.22 -23.25
N LEU A 19 1.02 -1.28 -22.35
CA LEU A 19 0.53 0.05 -22.67
C LEU A 19 1.57 0.86 -23.46
N ALA A 20 2.84 0.83 -23.05
CA ALA A 20 3.91 1.50 -23.78
C ALA A 20 4.10 0.90 -25.18
N GLY A 21 4.05 -0.43 -25.30
CA GLY A 21 4.11 -1.21 -26.56
C GLY A 21 5.38 -1.04 -27.41
N SER A 22 6.22 -0.05 -27.09
CA SER A 22 7.47 0.33 -27.75
C SER A 22 8.22 1.37 -26.89
N PRO A 23 9.53 1.59 -27.11
CA PRO A 23 10.27 2.68 -26.46
C PRO A 23 9.68 4.07 -26.74
N ALA A 24 9.12 4.27 -27.95
CA ALA A 24 8.50 5.54 -28.33
C ALA A 24 7.21 5.79 -27.55
N GLY A 25 6.36 4.76 -27.38
CA GLY A 25 5.13 4.87 -26.58
C GLY A 25 5.41 5.16 -25.11
N GLY A 26 6.46 4.57 -24.53
CA GLY A 26 6.94 4.95 -23.20
C GLY A 26 7.30 6.45 -23.11
N ALA A 27 7.99 6.99 -24.13
CA ALA A 27 8.30 8.41 -24.16
C ALA A 27 7.05 9.31 -24.27
N ARG A 28 5.99 8.85 -24.96
CA ARG A 28 4.70 9.56 -25.06
C ARG A 28 3.99 9.61 -23.71
N ILE A 29 3.86 8.48 -23.01
CA ILE A 29 3.30 8.43 -21.64
C ILE A 29 4.08 9.39 -20.73
N ALA A 30 5.41 9.38 -20.80
CA ALA A 30 6.24 10.28 -20.00
C ALA A 30 5.90 11.75 -20.24
N ARG A 31 5.77 12.17 -21.50
CA ARG A 31 5.42 13.57 -21.84
C ARG A 31 4.02 13.95 -21.37
N MET A 32 3.03 13.08 -21.58
CA MET A 32 1.66 13.31 -21.09
C MET A 32 1.63 13.46 -19.56
N MET A 33 2.47 12.71 -18.85
CA MET A 33 2.64 12.78 -17.40
C MET A 33 3.53 13.95 -16.93
N SER A 34 4.06 14.76 -17.86
CA SER A 34 5.07 15.81 -17.56
C SER A 34 6.34 15.28 -16.88
N PHE A 35 6.75 14.06 -17.23
CA PHE A 35 7.98 13.40 -16.80
C PHE A 35 9.05 13.36 -17.89
N SER A 36 10.30 13.14 -17.44
CA SER A 36 11.41 12.86 -18.33
C SER A 36 11.22 11.50 -19.04
N PRO A 37 11.36 11.43 -20.38
CA PRO A 37 11.37 10.16 -21.11
C PRO A 37 12.45 9.18 -20.61
N SER A 38 13.60 9.70 -20.19
CA SER A 38 14.68 8.89 -19.60
C SER A 38 14.26 8.22 -18.30
N TYR A 39 13.41 8.87 -17.51
CA TYR A 39 12.87 8.31 -16.27
C TYR A 39 11.90 7.15 -16.56
N MET A 40 10.97 7.34 -17.50
CA MET A 40 10.05 6.27 -17.93
C MET A 40 10.80 5.07 -18.52
N LYS A 41 11.86 5.32 -19.30
CA LYS A 41 12.71 4.25 -19.83
C LYS A 41 13.31 3.38 -18.71
N LEU A 42 13.72 3.97 -17.59
CA LEU A 42 14.25 3.22 -16.45
C LEU A 42 13.16 2.39 -15.75
N ILE A 43 11.93 2.91 -15.64
CA ILE A 43 10.78 2.17 -15.10
C ILE A 43 10.45 0.97 -15.97
N LEU A 44 10.27 1.16 -17.28
CA LEU A 44 9.92 0.09 -18.21
C LEU A 44 11.01 -0.99 -18.26
N ALA A 45 12.28 -0.59 -18.19
CA ALA A 45 13.42 -1.51 -18.08
C ALA A 45 13.54 -2.21 -16.72
N GLY A 46 12.70 -1.87 -15.74
CA GLY A 46 12.78 -2.39 -14.37
C GLY A 46 14.02 -2.00 -13.60
N ARG A 47 14.70 -0.92 -14.02
CA ARG A 47 15.87 -0.38 -13.34
C ARG A 47 15.50 0.70 -12.32
N ARG A 48 14.20 0.99 -12.21
CA ARG A 48 13.67 2.00 -11.31
C ARG A 48 12.28 1.61 -10.83
N ASP A 49 12.10 1.71 -9.52
CA ASP A 49 10.80 1.49 -8.89
C ASP A 49 9.87 2.67 -9.06
N PHE A 50 8.57 2.38 -8.96
CA PHE A 50 7.47 3.33 -9.05
C PHE A 50 6.40 3.01 -7.99
N SER A 51 5.55 3.98 -7.69
CA SER A 51 4.49 3.87 -6.69
C SER A 51 3.12 3.59 -7.31
N GLU A 52 2.15 3.20 -6.49
CA GLU A 52 0.75 3.14 -6.92
C GLU A 52 0.24 4.49 -7.42
N GLU A 53 0.59 5.59 -6.75
CA GLU A 53 0.21 6.95 -7.18
C GLU A 53 0.66 7.25 -8.62
N PHE A 54 1.82 6.74 -9.02
CA PHE A 54 2.31 6.84 -10.39
C PHE A 54 1.42 6.04 -11.36
N VAL A 55 1.04 4.80 -10.99
CA VAL A 55 0.14 3.95 -11.78
C VAL A 55 -1.22 4.61 -11.95
N ARG A 56 -1.84 5.12 -10.88
CA ARG A 56 -3.11 5.87 -10.93
C ARG A 56 -2.99 7.14 -11.76
N GLY A 57 -1.83 7.80 -11.70
CA GLY A 57 -1.50 8.93 -12.55
C GLY A 57 -1.53 8.57 -14.03
N VAL A 58 -0.87 7.47 -14.41
CA VAL A 58 -0.86 6.96 -15.78
C VAL A 58 -2.28 6.64 -16.24
N GLU A 59 -3.09 5.97 -15.42
CA GLU A 59 -4.50 5.67 -15.76
C GLU A 59 -5.27 6.96 -16.06
N THR A 60 -5.19 7.94 -15.16
CA THR A 60 -5.90 9.22 -15.28
C THR A 60 -5.49 10.01 -16.52
N VAL A 61 -4.18 10.12 -16.77
CA VAL A 61 -3.64 10.94 -17.87
C VAL A 61 -3.88 10.30 -19.23
N THR A 62 -3.83 8.98 -19.32
CA THR A 62 -4.09 8.25 -20.57
C THR A 62 -5.58 8.01 -20.82
N GLY A 63 -6.44 8.33 -19.84
CA GLY A 63 -7.88 8.13 -19.93
C GLY A 63 -8.29 6.66 -19.79
N LEU A 64 -7.45 5.82 -19.20
CA LEU A 64 -7.82 4.44 -18.88
C LEU A 64 -8.89 4.41 -17.78
N PRO A 65 -9.74 3.36 -17.75
CA PRO A 65 -10.61 3.11 -16.62
C PRO A 65 -9.83 3.03 -15.30
N PRO A 66 -10.41 3.48 -14.17
CA PRO A 66 -9.77 3.33 -12.87
C PRO A 66 -9.43 1.87 -12.60
N ARG A 67 -8.21 1.63 -12.08
CA ARG A 67 -7.72 0.28 -11.76
C ARG A 67 -7.57 -0.66 -12.95
N TRP A 68 -7.58 -0.14 -14.18
CA TRP A 68 -7.33 -0.95 -15.38
C TRP A 68 -5.98 -1.69 -15.31
N LEU A 69 -4.96 -1.07 -14.70
CA LEU A 69 -3.62 -1.65 -14.55
C LEU A 69 -3.57 -2.77 -13.49
N ASP A 70 -4.59 -2.97 -12.65
CA ASP A 70 -4.56 -3.93 -11.53
C ASP A 70 -4.74 -5.40 -11.97
N GLU A 71 -5.21 -5.64 -13.19
CA GLU A 71 -5.43 -6.98 -13.75
C GLU A 71 -4.51 -7.20 -14.94
N ARG A 72 -4.10 -8.44 -15.24
CA ARG A 72 -3.29 -8.70 -16.43
C ARG A 72 -4.03 -8.31 -17.71
N ARG A 73 -3.39 -7.50 -18.56
CA ARG A 73 -3.96 -7.01 -19.82
C ARG A 73 -3.08 -7.40 -21.00
N ASP A 74 -3.73 -7.61 -22.14
CA ASP A 74 -3.11 -7.70 -23.45
C ASP A 74 -3.27 -6.38 -24.21
N ARG A 75 -2.50 -6.21 -25.28
CA ARG A 75 -2.54 -5.01 -26.13
C ARG A 75 -3.91 -4.73 -26.75
N ARG A 76 -4.70 -5.77 -26.99
CA ARG A 76 -6.08 -5.68 -27.50
C ARG A 76 -7.08 -5.13 -26.48
N ASP A 77 -6.72 -5.13 -25.19
CA ASP A 77 -7.59 -4.66 -24.11
C ASP A 77 -7.45 -3.15 -23.87
N ILE A 78 -6.53 -2.49 -24.59
CA ILE A 78 -6.34 -1.04 -24.53
C ILE A 78 -7.54 -0.38 -25.23
N PRO A 79 -8.31 0.48 -24.55
CA PRO A 79 -9.41 1.20 -25.16
C PRO A 79 -8.95 2.01 -26.39
N PRO A 80 -9.71 2.01 -27.50
CA PRO A 80 -9.35 2.78 -28.69
C PRO A 80 -9.11 4.27 -28.42
N GLU A 81 -9.86 4.84 -27.49
CA GLU A 81 -9.75 6.24 -27.08
C GLU A 81 -8.42 6.51 -26.37
N THR A 82 -7.97 5.59 -25.51
CA THR A 82 -6.66 5.64 -24.84
C THR A 82 -5.54 5.55 -25.87
N GLN A 83 -5.64 4.60 -26.81
CA GLN A 83 -4.61 4.43 -27.85
C GLN A 83 -4.48 5.70 -28.70
N ARG A 84 -5.61 6.29 -29.12
CA ARG A 84 -5.62 7.56 -29.85
C ARG A 84 -5.01 8.71 -29.03
N ALA A 85 -5.41 8.86 -27.76
CA ALA A 85 -4.86 9.88 -26.87
C ALA A 85 -3.34 9.75 -26.69
N MET A 86 -2.83 8.52 -26.61
CA MET A 86 -1.40 8.24 -26.52
C MET A 86 -0.65 8.52 -27.82
N ASP A 87 -1.26 8.29 -28.98
CA ASP A 87 -0.63 8.55 -30.28
C ASP A 87 -0.62 10.05 -30.62
N GLU A 88 -1.65 10.78 -30.20
CA GLU A 88 -1.77 12.24 -30.34
C GLU A 88 -1.12 13.02 -29.17
N GLU A 89 -0.62 12.32 -28.14
CA GLU A 89 -0.07 12.90 -26.91
C GLU A 89 -1.02 13.89 -26.21
N THR A 90 -2.32 13.62 -26.27
CA THR A 90 -3.37 14.49 -25.72
C THR A 90 -3.83 13.95 -24.37
N PRO A 91 -3.35 14.49 -23.24
CA PRO A 91 -3.68 13.97 -21.92
C PRO A 91 -5.15 14.21 -21.56
N ALA A 92 -5.82 13.19 -21.03
CA ALA A 92 -7.21 13.28 -20.58
C ALA A 92 -7.37 14.12 -19.29
N ALA A 93 -6.28 14.26 -18.52
CA ALA A 93 -6.22 15.08 -17.31
C ALA A 93 -4.81 15.62 -17.09
N VAL A 94 -4.70 16.67 -16.26
CA VAL A 94 -3.40 17.17 -15.80
C VAL A 94 -2.98 16.39 -14.56
N PHE A 95 -1.85 15.69 -14.62
CA PHE A 95 -1.29 15.04 -13.44
C PHE A 95 -0.82 16.08 -12.41
N ARG A 96 -1.39 16.05 -11.21
CA ARG A 96 -1.05 16.97 -10.09
C ARG A 96 -0.35 16.27 -8.92
N GLY A 97 0.03 15.00 -9.06
CA GLY A 97 0.74 14.26 -8.04
C GLY A 97 2.20 14.71 -7.93
N ASN A 98 2.71 14.84 -6.72
CA ASN A 98 4.14 14.92 -6.49
C ASN A 98 4.72 13.53 -6.76
N ALA A 99 5.21 13.26 -7.98
CA ALA A 99 6.16 12.16 -8.14
C ALA A 99 7.47 12.58 -7.49
N HIS A 100 7.50 12.60 -6.16
CA HIS A 100 8.77 12.62 -5.48
C HIS A 100 9.48 11.33 -5.89
N PRO A 101 10.65 11.43 -6.55
CA PRO A 101 11.44 10.24 -6.79
C PRO A 101 11.72 9.65 -5.41
N ALA A 102 11.51 8.33 -5.26
CA ALA A 102 12.11 7.59 -4.14
C ALA A 102 13.53 8.15 -3.90
N PRO A 103 13.88 8.50 -2.65
CA PRO A 103 15.07 9.28 -2.34
C PRO A 103 16.28 8.68 -3.05
N LYS A 104 16.93 9.51 -3.90
CA LYS A 104 18.09 9.07 -4.68
C LYS A 104 19.18 8.64 -3.71
N ARG A 105 19.72 7.43 -3.87
CA ARG A 105 21.01 7.05 -3.25
C ARG A 105 22.03 8.16 -3.57
N PRO A 106 22.82 8.64 -2.60
CA PRO A 106 23.83 9.66 -2.86
C PRO A 106 24.86 9.09 -3.85
N VAL A 107 24.88 9.64 -5.07
CA VAL A 107 25.92 9.33 -6.05
C VAL A 107 27.09 10.26 -5.77
N LEU A 108 28.01 9.82 -4.90
CA LEU A 108 29.37 10.31 -4.97
C LEU A 108 29.89 9.88 -6.36
N ARG A 109 30.14 10.83 -7.26
CA ARG A 109 30.88 10.54 -8.50
C ARG A 109 32.23 9.96 -8.08
N GLY A 110 32.43 8.65 -8.27
CA GLY A 110 33.76 8.07 -8.24
C GLY A 110 34.61 8.69 -9.36
N PRO A 111 35.91 8.94 -9.12
CA PRO A 111 36.81 9.39 -10.17
C PRO A 111 36.94 8.30 -11.26
N GLU A 112 37.25 8.73 -12.48
CA GLU A 112 37.41 7.91 -13.70
C GLU A 112 38.19 6.60 -13.51
N PRO A 113 37.95 5.58 -14.37
CA PRO A 113 38.44 4.24 -14.13
C PRO A 113 39.97 4.18 -14.32
N LEU A 114 40.70 4.21 -13.21
CA LEU A 114 42.07 3.72 -13.17
C LEU A 114 42.05 2.19 -13.16
N LEU A 115 42.94 1.67 -13.99
CA LEU A 115 43.05 0.29 -14.46
C LEU A 115 43.49 -0.68 -13.35
N SER A 116 42.68 -0.92 -12.31
CA SER A 116 42.80 -2.07 -11.40
C SER A 116 41.69 -2.07 -10.35
N GLN A 117 40.45 -2.41 -10.72
CA GLN A 117 39.49 -2.86 -9.71
C GLN A 117 39.86 -4.30 -9.33
N THR A 118 40.66 -4.44 -8.28
CA THR A 118 40.94 -5.74 -7.67
C THR A 118 39.66 -6.33 -7.09
N GLU A 119 39.52 -7.65 -7.09
CA GLU A 119 38.33 -8.34 -6.56
C GLU A 119 37.95 -7.90 -5.13
N ALA A 120 38.94 -7.45 -4.34
CA ALA A 120 38.74 -6.90 -3.01
C ALA A 120 37.85 -5.65 -2.99
N THR A 121 37.99 -4.74 -3.97
CA THR A 121 37.16 -3.52 -4.06
C THR A 121 35.71 -3.83 -4.42
N ARG A 122 35.48 -4.86 -5.26
CA ARG A 122 34.11 -5.34 -5.57
C ARG A 122 33.44 -5.95 -4.33
N ARG A 123 34.16 -6.80 -3.58
CA ARG A 123 33.63 -7.41 -2.35
C ARG A 123 33.26 -6.39 -1.27
N ILE A 124 34.04 -5.31 -1.12
CA ILE A 124 33.74 -4.22 -0.17
C ILE A 124 32.49 -3.43 -0.61
N ALA A 125 32.34 -3.15 -1.91
CA ALA A 125 31.16 -2.49 -2.45
C ALA A 125 29.89 -3.35 -2.28
N ASP A 126 29.98 -4.66 -2.50
CA ASP A 126 28.86 -5.59 -2.32
C ASP A 126 28.45 -5.72 -0.84
N GLN A 127 29.41 -5.76 0.09
CA GLN A 127 29.14 -5.75 1.53
C GLN A 127 28.46 -4.45 1.99
N ALA A 128 28.91 -3.29 1.49
CA ALA A 128 28.27 -2.01 1.80
C ALA A 128 26.83 -1.94 1.26
N LEU A 129 26.56 -2.51 0.08
CA LEU A 129 25.21 -2.60 -0.49
C LEU A 129 24.30 -3.53 0.34
N GLN A 130 24.81 -4.67 0.79
CA GLN A 130 24.08 -5.58 1.67
C GLN A 130 23.75 -4.92 3.01
N GLN A 131 24.70 -4.19 3.61
CA GLN A 131 24.45 -3.44 4.84
C GLN A 131 23.39 -2.36 4.64
N VAL A 132 23.43 -1.59 3.55
CA VAL A 132 22.39 -0.59 3.28
C VAL A 132 21.00 -1.24 3.13
N GLU A 133 20.93 -2.42 2.51
CA GLU A 133 19.68 -3.16 2.34
C GLU A 133 19.16 -3.73 3.68
N THR A 134 20.03 -4.25 4.56
CA THR A 134 19.61 -4.69 5.90
C THR A 134 19.11 -3.51 6.74
N HIS A 135 19.83 -2.38 6.75
CA HIS A 135 19.39 -1.18 7.46
C HIS A 135 18.04 -0.66 6.94
N ARG A 136 17.80 -0.73 5.62
CA ARG A 136 16.51 -0.36 5.02
C ARG A 136 15.39 -1.29 5.51
N ARG A 137 15.62 -2.59 5.53
CA ARG A 137 14.65 -3.59 6.03
C ARG A 137 14.36 -3.39 7.52
N ASP A 138 15.38 -3.17 8.32
CA ASP A 138 15.25 -2.92 9.75
C ASP A 138 14.47 -1.63 10.02
N GLN A 139 14.74 -0.57 9.25
CA GLN A 139 13.99 0.68 9.36
C GLN A 139 12.52 0.50 8.96
N MET A 140 12.24 -0.25 7.89
CA MET A 140 10.87 -0.57 7.47
C MET A 140 10.14 -1.41 8.53
N PHE A 141 10.82 -2.40 9.10
CA PHE A 141 10.28 -3.24 10.16
C PHE A 141 9.89 -2.41 11.38
N ARG A 142 10.79 -1.55 11.89
CA ARG A 142 10.49 -0.65 13.01
C ARG A 142 9.32 0.27 12.72
N ARG A 143 9.31 0.89 11.53
CA ARG A 143 8.22 1.75 11.11
C ARG A 143 6.88 1.02 11.06
N ASN A 144 6.84 -0.18 10.47
CA ASN A 144 5.62 -0.98 10.37
C ASN A 144 5.13 -1.44 11.74
N ARG A 145 6.04 -1.81 12.64
CA ARG A 145 5.74 -2.12 14.03
C ARG A 145 5.10 -0.95 14.77
N ASP A 146 5.70 0.24 14.66
CA ASP A 146 5.19 1.45 15.33
C ASP A 146 3.81 1.85 14.79
N LEU A 147 3.61 1.73 13.48
CA LEU A 147 2.30 1.95 12.85
C LEU A 147 1.26 0.95 13.36
N LEU A 148 1.61 -0.34 13.42
CA LEU A 148 0.70 -1.37 13.92
C LEU A 148 0.35 -1.17 15.41
N LEU A 149 1.30 -0.75 16.24
CA LEU A 149 1.05 -0.38 17.64
C LEU A 149 0.10 0.83 17.75
N SER A 150 0.25 1.83 16.87
CA SER A 150 -0.67 2.97 16.80
C SER A 150 -2.09 2.55 16.42
N ASP A 151 -2.22 1.65 15.44
CA ASP A 151 -3.49 1.08 15.01
C ASP A 151 -4.15 0.24 16.11
N LEU A 152 -3.39 -0.60 16.83
CA LEU A 152 -3.89 -1.37 17.97
C LEU A 152 -4.43 -0.47 19.09
N ARG A 153 -3.71 0.61 19.43
CA ARG A 153 -4.20 1.62 20.38
C ARG A 153 -5.48 2.32 19.90
N ARG A 154 -5.67 2.46 18.59
CA ARG A 154 -6.91 3.01 18.03
C ARG A 154 -8.06 2.03 18.22
N VAL A 155 -7.85 0.75 17.93
CA VAL A 155 -8.84 -0.31 18.14
C VAL A 155 -9.22 -0.42 19.61
N GLU A 156 -8.24 -0.41 20.52
CA GLU A 156 -8.46 -0.39 21.96
C GLU A 156 -9.40 0.74 22.37
N ARG A 157 -9.10 2.00 21.98
CA ARG A 157 -9.96 3.15 22.27
C ARG A 157 -11.38 2.97 21.73
N GLN A 158 -11.53 2.44 20.52
CA GLN A 158 -12.85 2.20 19.92
C GLN A 158 -13.64 1.13 20.70
N LEU A 159 -12.99 0.05 21.12
CA LEU A 159 -13.62 -1.00 21.95
C LEU A 159 -13.97 -0.48 23.35
N SER A 160 -13.13 0.37 23.94
CA SER A 160 -13.42 1.02 25.23
C SER A 160 -14.64 1.94 25.15
N MET A 161 -14.89 2.58 23.99
CA MET A 161 -16.05 3.44 23.76
C MET A 161 -17.38 2.69 23.60
N VAL A 162 -17.36 1.37 23.40
CA VAL A 162 -18.58 0.56 23.38
C VAL A 162 -19.16 0.51 24.80
N GLN A 163 -20.25 1.24 25.03
CA GLN A 163 -20.96 1.31 26.31
C GLN A 163 -22.26 0.53 26.21
N LEU A 164 -22.39 -0.52 27.02
CA LEU A 164 -23.60 -1.35 27.08
C LEU A 164 -24.51 -0.99 28.26
N ASP A 165 -24.06 -0.20 29.24
CA ASP A 165 -24.83 0.12 30.45
C ASP A 165 -26.18 0.76 30.14
N GLY A 166 -26.20 1.71 29.20
CA GLY A 166 -27.44 2.36 28.75
C GLY A 166 -28.37 1.44 27.93
N ILE A 167 -27.81 0.42 27.28
CA ILE A 167 -28.58 -0.61 26.55
C ILE A 167 -29.15 -1.62 27.55
N ASN A 168 -28.34 -2.06 28.52
CA ASN A 168 -28.74 -2.94 29.61
C ASN A 168 -29.91 -2.36 30.41
N ALA A 169 -29.83 -1.09 30.82
CA ALA A 169 -30.92 -0.43 31.55
C ALA A 169 -32.25 -0.46 30.76
N LYS A 170 -32.21 -0.11 29.47
CA LYS A 170 -33.39 -0.15 28.59
C LYS A 170 -33.89 -1.57 28.35
N ALA A 171 -32.99 -2.55 28.24
CA ALA A 171 -33.34 -3.94 28.07
C ALA A 171 -34.06 -4.48 29.31
N GLU A 172 -33.59 -4.12 30.52
CA GLU A 172 -34.27 -4.47 31.77
C GLU A 172 -35.65 -3.83 31.89
N ASP A 173 -35.81 -2.55 31.51
CA ASP A 173 -37.12 -1.89 31.47
C ASP A 173 -38.10 -2.63 30.52
N LEU A 174 -37.62 -3.05 29.34
CA LEU A 174 -38.42 -3.81 28.38
C LEU A 174 -38.79 -5.20 28.90
N ARG A 175 -37.87 -5.88 29.60
CA ARG A 175 -38.13 -7.19 30.23
C ARG A 175 -39.15 -7.07 31.36
N ALA A 176 -39.04 -6.01 32.17
CA ALA A 176 -39.95 -5.70 33.27
C ALA A 176 -41.35 -5.28 32.79
N SER A 177 -41.47 -4.76 31.56
CA SER A 177 -42.75 -4.30 31.00
C SER A 177 -43.81 -5.41 30.82
N GLY A 178 -43.40 -6.68 30.84
CA GLY A 178 -44.30 -7.83 30.64
C GLY A 178 -44.85 -7.98 29.22
N LYS A 179 -44.50 -7.09 28.29
CA LYS A 179 -45.00 -7.10 26.89
C LYS A 179 -44.24 -8.04 25.95
N LEU A 180 -43.10 -8.56 26.39
CA LEU A 180 -42.27 -9.47 25.62
C LEU A 180 -42.52 -10.93 26.02
N ASP A 181 -42.54 -11.81 25.03
CA ASP A 181 -42.54 -13.25 25.27
C ASP A 181 -41.23 -13.71 25.92
N ASP A 182 -41.31 -14.74 26.74
CA ASP A 182 -40.16 -15.30 27.45
C ASP A 182 -38.98 -15.74 26.55
N PRO A 183 -39.17 -16.36 25.36
CA PRO A 183 -38.06 -16.61 24.44
C PRO A 183 -37.39 -15.34 23.94
N VAL A 184 -38.16 -14.26 23.73
CA VAL A 184 -37.63 -12.97 23.25
C VAL A 184 -36.83 -12.27 24.35
N LYS A 185 -37.29 -12.34 25.60
CA LYS A 185 -36.53 -11.84 26.76
C LYS A 185 -35.19 -12.56 26.92
N ALA A 186 -35.18 -13.89 26.75
CA ALA A 186 -33.99 -14.71 26.88
C ALA A 186 -32.97 -14.42 25.76
N ASP A 187 -33.42 -14.33 24.50
CA ASP A 187 -32.52 -14.00 23.39
C ASP A 187 -31.97 -12.58 23.53
N LEU A 188 -32.79 -11.58 23.87
CA LEU A 188 -32.32 -10.21 24.11
C LEU A 188 -31.20 -10.15 25.16
N ALA A 189 -31.40 -10.80 26.31
CA ALA A 189 -30.40 -10.85 27.37
C ALA A 189 -29.11 -11.56 26.89
N GLY A 190 -29.26 -12.70 26.21
CA GLY A 190 -28.12 -13.47 25.69
C GLY A 190 -27.31 -12.70 24.64
N ARG A 191 -27.96 -11.93 23.77
CA ARG A 191 -27.28 -11.09 22.76
C ARG A 191 -26.46 -9.98 23.41
N ILE A 192 -27.01 -9.31 24.42
CA ILE A 192 -26.29 -8.22 25.10
C ILE A 192 -25.09 -8.78 25.87
N GLU A 193 -25.26 -9.90 26.57
CA GLU A 193 -24.16 -10.61 27.25
C GLU A 193 -23.08 -11.05 26.26
N GLN A 194 -23.47 -11.55 25.09
CA GLN A 194 -22.53 -11.98 24.05
C GLN A 194 -21.72 -10.80 23.49
N ILE A 195 -22.33 -9.64 23.28
CA ILE A 195 -21.62 -8.43 22.84
C ILE A 195 -20.58 -8.01 23.88
N ASP A 196 -20.92 -8.05 25.18
CA ASP A 196 -19.98 -7.70 26.25
C ASP A 196 -18.79 -8.68 26.31
N LYS A 197 -19.08 -9.99 26.23
CA LYS A 197 -18.04 -11.03 26.16
C LYS A 197 -17.13 -10.84 24.96
N HIS A 198 -17.69 -10.59 23.78
CA HIS A 198 -16.89 -10.36 22.57
C HIS A 198 -16.03 -9.10 22.69
N ARG A 199 -16.56 -8.03 23.27
CA ARG A 199 -15.79 -6.80 23.55
C ARG A 199 -14.60 -7.10 24.46
N ALA A 200 -14.81 -7.82 25.57
CA ALA A 200 -13.74 -8.19 26.50
C ALA A 200 -12.68 -9.10 25.84
N MET A 201 -13.13 -10.09 25.06
CA MET A 201 -12.24 -10.99 24.32
C MET A 201 -11.39 -10.22 23.28
N LEU A 202 -11.99 -9.29 22.54
CA LEU A 202 -11.27 -8.47 21.57
C LEU A 202 -10.23 -7.56 22.25
N LEU A 203 -10.58 -6.96 23.40
CA LEU A 203 -9.61 -6.18 24.19
C LEU A 203 -8.40 -7.05 24.60
N GLN A 204 -8.64 -8.27 25.08
CA GLN A 204 -7.57 -9.20 25.44
C GLN A 204 -6.68 -9.56 24.23
N HIS A 205 -7.27 -9.74 23.04
CA HIS A 205 -6.49 -9.99 21.82
C HIS A 205 -5.64 -8.80 21.42
N VAL A 206 -6.18 -7.58 21.50
CA VAL A 206 -5.45 -6.34 21.21
C VAL A 206 -4.26 -6.18 22.16
N GLU A 207 -4.46 -6.44 23.46
CA GLU A 207 -3.40 -6.41 24.46
C GLU A 207 -2.29 -7.44 24.15
N LYS A 208 -2.66 -8.69 23.86
CA LYS A 208 -1.70 -9.74 23.49
C LYS A 208 -0.91 -9.39 22.23
N LEU A 209 -1.55 -8.82 21.21
CA LEU A 209 -0.87 -8.38 20.01
C LEU A 209 0.10 -7.23 20.30
N ALA A 210 -0.28 -6.28 21.15
CA ALA A 210 0.61 -5.20 21.56
C ALA A 210 1.85 -5.76 22.30
N LEU A 211 1.66 -6.71 23.22
CA LEU A 211 2.75 -7.38 23.93
C LEU A 211 3.70 -8.13 22.99
N LEU A 212 3.16 -8.85 22.00
CA LEU A 212 3.97 -9.54 20.99
C LEU A 212 4.82 -8.56 20.19
N LEU A 213 4.30 -7.37 19.89
CA LEU A 213 5.05 -6.37 19.13
C LEU A 213 6.10 -5.64 19.96
N THR A 214 5.84 -5.41 21.24
CA THR A 214 6.82 -4.78 22.15
C THR A 214 7.91 -5.75 22.62
N GLY A 215 7.61 -7.05 22.71
CA GLY A 215 8.57 -8.08 23.09
C GLY A 215 9.57 -8.47 21.99
N LEU A 216 9.51 -7.84 20.81
CA LEU A 216 10.47 -8.02 19.71
C LEU A 216 11.71 -7.12 19.84
N ASP A 217 11.81 -6.34 20.92
CA ASP A 217 12.97 -5.49 21.22
C ASP A 217 14.04 -6.20 22.11
N ASP A 218 13.78 -7.43 22.56
CA ASP A 218 14.72 -8.34 23.27
C ASP A 218 15.27 -9.44 22.33
#